data_AF-A0A7V5VR47-F1
#
_entry.id   AF-A0A7V5VR47-F1
#
_cell.length_a   1.000
_cell.length_b   1.000
_cell.length_c   1.000
_cell.angle_alpha   90.00
_cell.angle_beta   90.00
_cell.angle_gamma   90.00
#
_symmetry.space_group_name_H-M   'P 1'
#
loop_
_entity.id
_entity.type
_entity.pdbx_description
1 polymer ?
#
loop_
_entity_poly.entity_id
_entity_poly.type
_entity_poly.pdbx_seq_one_letter_code
_entity_poly.pdbx_strand_id
1 'polypeptide(L)'
;MRRSWGQRVLQAAALTTFLVLLGLTIFLFREGMPALYREPYRDLRFGVHAENPLTHLSADQVRSLVRKERQWADYGGPDAPVVAVHLSNIERYVQGNASVEKIKLVIDSLAQLPGVLLALPPALFPTKAKPITVSWNGWREIFASSQWSPTYEPVPSVGFLPLLLGSLWVSIIGLLVVVPLGIAMAVYVVEFLPKRLYYPIKILWELMAGLPSVVVGFWGLVVVVPWVQRAF
;
A
#
# COMPACT_ATOMS: atom_id res chain seq x y z
N MET A 1 -31.93 -24.41 37.79
CA MET A 1 -31.91 -24.70 36.33
C MET A 1 -31.62 -23.49 35.41
N ARG A 2 -31.91 -22.23 35.77
CA ARG A 2 -31.67 -21.05 34.89
C ARG A 2 -30.21 -20.63 34.68
N ARG A 3 -29.28 -20.95 35.60
CA ARG A 3 -27.85 -20.57 35.51
C ARG A 3 -27.06 -21.31 34.43
N SER A 4 -27.45 -22.55 34.08
CA SER A 4 -26.70 -23.37 33.11
C SER A 4 -26.94 -22.96 31.65
N TRP A 5 -28.08 -22.35 31.35
CA TRP A 5 -28.38 -21.85 30.00
C TRP A 5 -27.55 -20.63 29.64
N GLY A 6 -27.42 -19.66 30.55
CA GLY A 6 -26.58 -18.47 30.32
C GLY A 6 -25.10 -18.81 30.09
N GLN A 7 -24.56 -19.78 30.84
CA GLN A 7 -23.19 -20.25 30.65
C GLN A 7 -23.01 -20.95 29.29
N ARG A 8 -23.96 -21.77 28.85
CA ARG A 8 -23.92 -22.41 27.53
C ARG A 8 -24.01 -21.40 26.40
N VAL A 9 -24.83 -20.35 26.53
CA VAL A 9 -24.92 -19.27 25.53
C VAL A 9 -23.62 -18.49 25.46
N LEU A 10 -23.02 -18.13 26.60
CA LEU A 10 -21.71 -17.45 26.65
C LEU A 10 -20.59 -18.31 26.05
N GLN A 11 -20.56 -19.60 26.37
CA GLN A 11 -19.60 -20.56 25.80
C GLN A 11 -19.79 -20.73 24.29
N ALA A 12 -21.04 -20.81 23.82
CA ALA A 12 -21.34 -20.88 22.40
C ALA A 12 -20.89 -19.60 21.69
N ALA A 13 -21.22 -18.42 22.23
CA ALA A 13 -20.81 -17.12 21.68
C ALA A 13 -19.28 -16.98 21.63
N ALA A 14 -18.59 -17.36 22.71
CA ALA A 14 -17.13 -17.37 22.78
C ALA A 14 -16.54 -18.34 21.73
N LEU A 15 -17.10 -19.55 21.60
CA LEU A 15 -16.65 -20.52 20.61
C LEU A 15 -16.85 -20.01 19.18
N THR A 16 -18.01 -19.42 18.86
CA THR A 16 -18.21 -18.81 17.53
C THR A 16 -17.24 -17.69 17.26
N THR A 17 -17.01 -16.79 18.22
CA THR A 17 -16.07 -15.68 18.05
C THR A 17 -14.66 -16.21 17.80
N PHE A 18 -14.24 -17.20 18.59
CA PHE A 18 -12.96 -17.87 18.43
C PHE A 18 -12.83 -18.53 17.06
N LEU A 19 -13.83 -19.29 16.62
CA LEU A 19 -13.83 -19.95 15.31
C LEU A 19 -13.79 -18.95 14.15
N VAL A 20 -14.50 -17.82 14.27
CA VAL A 20 -14.46 -16.73 13.29
C VAL A 20 -13.07 -16.11 13.24
N LEU A 21 -12.48 -15.75 14.38
CA LEU A 21 -11.15 -15.17 14.44
C LEU A 21 -10.08 -16.13 13.91
N LEU A 22 -10.19 -17.42 14.25
CA LEU A 22 -9.31 -18.46 13.74
C LEU A 22 -9.46 -18.60 12.22
N GLY A 23 -10.69 -18.67 11.72
CA GLY A 23 -10.99 -18.75 10.29
C GLY A 23 -10.46 -17.55 9.51
N LEU A 24 -10.65 -16.34 10.04
CA LEU A 24 -10.10 -15.10 9.46
C LEU A 24 -8.58 -15.12 9.46
N THR A 25 -7.95 -15.57 10.55
CA THR A 25 -6.50 -15.68 10.64
C THR A 25 -5.98 -16.64 9.58
N ILE A 26 -6.54 -17.85 9.49
CA ILE A 26 -6.16 -18.84 8.47
C ILE A 26 -6.37 -18.28 7.06
N PHE A 27 -7.51 -17.63 6.80
CA PHE A 27 -7.80 -17.01 5.52
C PHE A 27 -6.76 -15.94 5.16
N LEU A 28 -6.46 -15.00 6.08
CA LEU A 28 -5.48 -13.94 5.85
C LEU A 28 -4.08 -14.50 5.59
N PHE A 29 -3.65 -15.52 6.34
CA PHE A 29 -2.37 -16.17 6.09
C PHE A 29 -2.38 -16.93 4.75
N ARG A 30 -3.46 -17.63 4.43
CA ARG A 30 -3.59 -18.35 3.15
C ARG A 30 -3.50 -17.42 1.95
N GLU A 31 -4.13 -16.25 2.02
CA GLU A 31 -4.10 -15.24 0.95
C GLU A 31 -2.79 -14.43 0.95
N GLY A 32 -2.18 -14.18 2.11
CA GLY A 32 -0.97 -13.37 2.26
C GLY A 32 0.34 -14.13 1.99
N MET A 33 0.43 -15.39 2.41
CA MET A 33 1.65 -16.22 2.23
C MET A 33 2.17 -16.29 0.79
N PRO A 34 1.32 -16.37 -0.26
CA PRO A 34 1.76 -16.28 -1.64
C PRO A 34 2.68 -15.10 -1.96
N ALA A 35 2.58 -13.96 -1.28
CA ALA A 35 3.45 -12.80 -1.50
C ALA A 35 4.95 -13.09 -1.21
N LEU A 36 5.26 -14.11 -0.40
CA LEU A 36 6.64 -14.49 -0.05
C LEU A 36 7.37 -15.24 -1.17
N TYR A 37 6.62 -15.95 -2.03
CA TYR A 37 7.21 -16.87 -3.01
C TYR A 37 6.66 -16.73 -4.42
N ARG A 38 5.54 -16.02 -4.63
CA ARG A 38 5.01 -15.71 -5.97
C ARG A 38 5.44 -14.33 -6.39
N GLU A 39 5.91 -14.23 -7.62
CA GLU A 39 6.21 -12.96 -8.25
C GLU A 39 4.91 -12.21 -8.53
N PRO A 40 4.79 -10.93 -8.12
CA PRO A 40 3.56 -10.17 -8.29
C PRO A 40 3.26 -9.82 -9.75
N TYR A 41 4.25 -9.95 -10.64
CA TYR A 41 4.19 -9.61 -12.05
C TYR A 41 4.18 -10.82 -12.98
N ARG A 42 3.72 -11.99 -12.50
CA ARG A 42 3.78 -13.27 -13.24
C ARG A 42 3.15 -13.24 -14.64
N ASP A 43 2.11 -12.42 -14.81
CA ASP A 43 1.39 -12.30 -16.07
C ASP A 43 2.02 -11.28 -17.03
N LEU A 44 3.15 -10.68 -16.63
CA LEU A 44 3.88 -9.68 -17.40
C LEU A 44 5.22 -10.25 -17.87
N ARG A 45 5.61 -9.82 -19.07
CA ARG A 45 6.97 -9.98 -19.60
C ARG A 45 7.66 -8.64 -19.59
N PHE A 46 8.92 -8.64 -19.16
CA PHE A 46 9.76 -7.47 -19.18
C PHE A 46 10.64 -7.47 -20.44
N GLY A 47 10.81 -6.31 -21.04
CA GLY A 47 11.58 -6.13 -22.26
C GLY A 47 12.28 -4.79 -22.30
N VAL A 48 13.41 -4.77 -22.99
CA VAL A 48 14.20 -3.56 -23.25
C VAL A 48 14.57 -3.50 -24.73
N HIS A 49 15.17 -2.38 -25.14
CA HIS A 49 15.73 -2.23 -26.47
C HIS A 49 16.73 -3.35 -26.81
N ALA A 50 16.81 -3.75 -28.08
CA ALA A 50 17.67 -4.84 -28.53
C ALA A 50 19.17 -4.65 -28.19
N GLU A 51 19.64 -3.40 -28.26
CA GLU A 51 21.03 -3.03 -27.96
C GLU A 51 21.32 -2.82 -26.47
N ASN A 52 20.30 -2.89 -25.60
CA ASN A 52 20.52 -2.72 -24.17
C ASN A 52 21.36 -3.91 -23.64
N PRO A 53 22.52 -3.66 -23.01
CA PRO A 53 23.41 -4.72 -22.55
C PRO A 53 22.78 -5.56 -21.43
N LEU A 54 21.80 -5.01 -20.71
CA LEU A 54 21.17 -5.67 -19.57
C LEU A 54 20.25 -6.81 -20.00
N THR A 55 20.39 -7.96 -19.35
CA THR A 55 19.54 -9.16 -19.52
C THR A 55 18.80 -9.53 -18.25
N HIS A 56 19.28 -9.04 -17.11
CA HIS A 56 18.76 -9.33 -15.78
C HIS A 56 18.62 -8.01 -15.00
N LEU A 57 17.47 -7.81 -14.38
CA LEU A 57 17.23 -6.72 -13.42
C LEU A 57 16.63 -7.30 -12.13
N SER A 58 16.84 -6.63 -11.01
CA SER A 58 16.05 -6.91 -9.81
C SER A 58 14.75 -6.10 -9.81
N ALA A 59 13.75 -6.57 -9.07
CA ALA A 59 12.52 -5.83 -8.82
C ALA A 59 12.77 -4.41 -8.29
N ASP A 60 13.77 -4.23 -7.42
CA ASP A 60 14.20 -2.92 -6.90
C ASP A 60 14.69 -1.99 -8.01
N GLN A 61 15.53 -2.50 -8.93
CA GLN A 61 16.06 -1.72 -10.05
C GLN A 61 14.97 -1.33 -11.04
N VAL A 62 14.02 -2.24 -11.32
CA VAL A 62 12.86 -1.91 -12.16
C VAL A 62 12.05 -0.78 -11.52
N ARG A 63 11.77 -0.85 -10.22
CA ARG A 63 11.01 0.20 -9.52
C ARG A 63 11.74 1.54 -9.51
N SER A 64 13.04 1.56 -9.24
CA SER A 64 13.80 2.82 -9.20
C SER A 64 13.86 3.49 -10.57
N LEU A 65 13.95 2.71 -11.66
CA LEU A 65 13.87 3.22 -13.04
C LEU A 65 12.47 3.77 -13.36
N VAL A 66 11.40 3.04 -13.03
CA VAL A 66 10.02 3.44 -13.30
C VAL A 66 9.62 4.68 -12.48
N ARG A 67 10.06 4.77 -11.22
CA ARG A 67 9.87 5.94 -10.35
C ARG A 67 10.74 7.14 -10.72
N LYS A 68 11.66 6.97 -11.69
CA LYS A 68 12.66 7.98 -12.08
C LYS A 68 13.58 8.40 -10.92
N GLU A 69 13.79 7.52 -9.95
CA GLU A 69 14.76 7.71 -8.86
C GLU A 69 16.20 7.44 -9.32
N ARG A 70 16.36 6.60 -10.35
CA ARG A 70 17.64 6.21 -10.96
C ARG A 70 17.54 6.20 -12.48
N GLN A 71 18.68 6.21 -13.16
CA GLN A 71 18.79 6.15 -14.61
C GLN A 71 19.43 4.83 -15.07
N TRP A 72 19.34 4.52 -16.36
CA TRP A 72 19.96 3.34 -16.94
C TRP A 72 21.47 3.28 -16.71
N ALA A 73 22.15 4.43 -16.77
CA ALA A 73 23.59 4.54 -16.54
C ALA A 73 24.02 4.03 -15.14
N ASP A 74 23.18 4.18 -14.11
CA ASP A 74 23.45 3.68 -12.75
C ASP A 74 23.59 2.14 -12.70
N TYR A 75 23.03 1.45 -13.70
CA TYR A 75 23.01 -0.01 -13.79
C TYR A 75 23.83 -0.55 -14.96
N GLY A 76 24.60 0.29 -15.66
CA GLY A 76 25.38 -0.10 -16.84
C GLY A 76 24.54 -0.25 -18.12
N GLY A 77 23.36 0.37 -18.15
CA GLY A 77 22.49 0.46 -19.32
C GLY A 77 22.83 1.65 -20.24
N PRO A 78 22.01 1.90 -21.27
CA PRO A 78 22.24 2.98 -22.22
C PRO A 78 22.13 4.37 -21.58
N ASP A 79 22.87 5.35 -22.10
CA ASP A 79 22.74 6.76 -21.71
C ASP A 79 21.52 7.39 -22.39
N ALA A 80 20.33 6.98 -21.92
CA ALA A 80 19.05 7.40 -22.45
C ALA A 80 18.03 7.58 -21.32
N PRO A 81 17.05 8.49 -21.46
CA PRO A 81 15.99 8.63 -20.47
C PRO A 81 15.13 7.37 -20.39
N VAL A 82 14.76 6.97 -19.17
CA VAL A 82 13.91 5.79 -18.96
C VAL A 82 12.50 6.06 -19.48
N VAL A 83 12.06 5.26 -20.45
CA VAL A 83 10.69 5.26 -20.96
C VAL A 83 10.01 3.98 -20.50
N ALA A 84 9.38 4.04 -19.32
CA ALA A 84 8.63 2.92 -18.76
C ALA A 84 7.24 2.82 -19.40
N VAL A 85 6.92 1.66 -19.98
CA VAL A 85 5.64 1.37 -20.62
C VAL A 85 5.03 0.11 -19.99
N HIS A 86 3.83 0.25 -19.47
CA HIS A 86 3.05 -0.82 -18.86
C HIS A 86 1.56 -0.57 -19.06
N LEU A 87 0.71 -1.54 -18.70
CA LEU A 87 -0.69 -1.52 -19.09
C LEU A 87 -1.45 -0.28 -18.60
N SER A 88 -1.25 0.13 -17.34
CA SER A 88 -1.95 1.31 -16.79
C SER A 88 -1.48 2.67 -17.34
N ASN A 89 -0.34 2.73 -18.04
CA ASN A 89 0.16 3.98 -18.61
C ASN A 89 0.11 4.02 -20.15
N ILE A 90 -0.33 2.95 -20.79
CA ILE A 90 -0.28 2.81 -22.25
C ILE A 90 -1.17 3.84 -22.97
N GLU A 91 -2.29 4.21 -22.35
CA GLU A 91 -3.23 5.21 -22.87
C GLU A 91 -2.58 6.59 -23.01
N ARG A 92 -1.50 6.88 -22.26
CA ARG A 92 -0.75 8.13 -22.42
C ARG A 92 -0.06 8.24 -23.79
N TYR A 93 0.20 7.11 -24.44
CA TYR A 93 0.87 7.03 -25.73
C TYR A 93 -0.11 6.79 -26.89
N VAL A 94 -1.32 6.31 -26.61
CA VAL A 94 -2.34 6.02 -27.63
C VAL A 94 -3.33 7.18 -27.69
N GLN A 95 -3.23 8.01 -28.73
CA GLN A 95 -4.15 9.13 -28.93
C GLN A 95 -5.47 8.66 -29.56
N GLY A 96 -6.60 9.07 -28.98
CA GLY A 96 -7.95 8.83 -29.49
C GLY A 96 -8.48 7.42 -29.19
N ASN A 97 -9.38 6.91 -30.05
CA ASN A 97 -10.00 5.59 -29.82
C ASN A 97 -8.95 4.47 -29.91
N ALA A 98 -8.77 3.77 -28.79
CA ALA A 98 -7.79 2.70 -28.63
C ALA A 98 -8.29 1.42 -29.33
N SER A 99 -7.68 1.08 -30.47
CA SER A 99 -7.83 -0.23 -31.09
C SER A 99 -6.61 -1.10 -30.79
N VAL A 100 -6.79 -2.43 -30.77
CA VAL A 100 -5.70 -3.38 -30.51
C VAL A 100 -4.55 -3.21 -31.50
N GLU A 101 -4.85 -2.93 -32.77
CA GLU A 101 -3.84 -2.69 -33.81
C GLU A 101 -3.02 -1.43 -33.56
N LYS A 102 -3.68 -0.32 -33.19
CA LYS A 102 -2.98 0.93 -32.83
C LYS A 102 -2.09 0.73 -31.60
N ILE A 103 -2.59 0.02 -30.59
CA ILE A 103 -1.82 -0.30 -29.38
C ILE A 103 -0.57 -1.07 -29.75
N LYS A 104 -0.68 -2.13 -30.55
CA LYS A 104 0.48 -2.92 -31.02
C LYS A 104 1.48 -2.07 -31.79
N LEU A 105 1.01 -1.23 -32.71
CA LEU A 105 1.87 -0.35 -33.50
C LEU A 105 2.63 0.66 -32.62
N VAL A 106 1.96 1.25 -31.62
CA VAL A 106 2.58 2.16 -30.66
C VAL A 106 3.62 1.40 -29.82
N ILE A 107 3.30 0.21 -29.31
CA ILE A 107 4.25 -0.62 -28.55
C ILE A 107 5.49 -0.96 -29.40
N ASP A 108 5.30 -1.39 -30.65
CA ASP A 108 6.39 -1.72 -31.57
C ASP A 108 7.27 -0.51 -31.92
N SER A 109 6.67 0.69 -31.93
CA SER A 109 7.40 1.94 -32.13
C SER A 109 8.20 2.33 -30.89
N LEU A 110 7.59 2.22 -29.70
CA LEU A 110 8.25 2.49 -28.41
C LEU A 110 9.37 1.49 -28.12
N ALA A 111 9.22 0.24 -28.56
CA ALA A 111 10.23 -0.82 -28.39
C ALA A 111 11.57 -0.50 -29.07
N GLN A 112 11.60 0.42 -30.04
CA GLN A 112 12.79 0.87 -30.75
C GLN A 112 13.53 2.00 -30.01
N LEU A 113 12.95 2.57 -28.95
CA LEU A 113 13.62 3.60 -28.17
C LEU A 113 14.71 2.97 -27.29
N PRO A 114 15.93 3.53 -27.25
CA PRO A 114 17.06 2.92 -26.53
C PRO A 114 16.81 2.81 -25.02
N GLY A 115 16.10 3.77 -24.43
CA GLY A 115 15.79 3.82 -23.00
C GLY A 115 14.48 3.13 -22.58
N VAL A 116 13.85 2.33 -23.45
CA VAL A 116 12.55 1.73 -23.16
C VAL A 116 12.65 0.59 -22.12
N LEU A 117 11.69 0.58 -21.18
CA LEU A 117 11.42 -0.52 -20.27
C LEU A 117 9.96 -0.93 -20.44
N LEU A 118 9.74 -2.07 -21.08
CA LEU A 118 8.42 -2.64 -21.31
C LEU A 118 8.08 -3.60 -20.18
N ALA A 119 6.86 -3.53 -19.67
CA ALA A 119 6.26 -4.53 -18.78
C ALA A 119 4.83 -4.80 -19.25
N LEU A 120 4.68 -5.80 -20.11
CA LEU A 120 3.44 -6.05 -20.87
C LEU A 120 3.05 -7.53 -20.83
N PRO A 121 1.75 -7.85 -20.92
CA PRO A 121 1.29 -9.22 -21.09
C PRO A 121 1.94 -9.88 -22.33
N PRO A 122 2.20 -11.19 -22.31
CA PRO A 122 2.82 -11.91 -23.43
C PRO A 122 2.14 -11.67 -24.79
N ALA A 123 0.82 -11.46 -24.81
CA ALA A 123 0.04 -11.25 -26.03
C ALA A 123 0.29 -9.89 -26.73
N LEU A 124 0.80 -8.90 -25.99
CA LEU A 124 1.12 -7.55 -26.49
C LEU A 124 2.63 -7.31 -26.57
N PHE A 125 3.45 -8.31 -26.29
CA PHE A 125 4.89 -8.15 -26.23
C PHE A 125 5.48 -8.01 -27.65
N PRO A 126 6.23 -6.94 -27.94
CA PRO A 126 6.74 -6.68 -29.29
C PRO A 126 7.86 -7.65 -29.64
N THR A 127 7.90 -8.10 -30.90
CA THR A 127 8.89 -9.08 -31.38
C THR A 127 10.31 -8.49 -31.46
N LYS A 128 10.42 -7.17 -31.63
CA LYS A 128 11.71 -6.47 -31.73
C LYS A 128 12.37 -6.17 -30.38
N ALA A 129 11.64 -6.28 -29.26
CA ALA A 129 12.22 -6.04 -27.95
C ALA A 129 13.00 -7.26 -27.46
N LYS A 130 14.11 -7.01 -26.79
CA LYS A 130 14.90 -8.04 -26.11
C LYS A 130 14.23 -8.35 -24.77
N PRO A 131 13.76 -9.59 -24.52
CA PRO A 131 13.19 -9.94 -23.24
C PRO A 131 14.27 -9.96 -22.15
N ILE A 132 13.91 -9.49 -20.97
CA ILE A 132 14.76 -9.52 -19.78
C ILE A 132 14.07 -10.29 -18.67
N THR A 133 14.87 -10.82 -17.75
CA THR A 133 14.35 -11.47 -16.55
C THR A 133 14.42 -10.52 -15.37
N VAL A 134 13.37 -10.50 -14.56
CA VAL A 134 13.30 -9.69 -13.35
C VAL A 134 13.28 -10.63 -12.16
N SER A 135 14.26 -10.49 -11.26
CA SER A 135 14.33 -11.30 -10.05
C SER A 135 13.50 -10.67 -8.92
N TRP A 136 12.65 -11.49 -8.30
CA TRP A 136 11.89 -11.15 -7.11
C TRP A 136 12.34 -12.02 -5.94
N ASN A 137 12.61 -11.40 -4.79
CA ASN A 137 12.83 -12.10 -3.55
C ASN A 137 11.82 -11.61 -2.51
N GLY A 138 10.72 -12.33 -2.35
CA GLY A 138 9.63 -11.93 -1.47
C GLY A 138 10.04 -11.79 0.00
N TRP A 139 10.97 -12.62 0.47
CA TRP A 139 11.51 -12.49 1.83
C TRP A 139 12.28 -11.19 2.02
N ARG A 140 13.20 -10.89 1.10
CA ARG A 140 13.95 -9.62 1.14
C ARG A 140 13.02 -8.43 0.95
N GLU A 141 12.03 -8.52 0.07
CA GLU A 141 11.05 -7.46 -0.11
C GLU A 141 10.30 -7.18 1.20
N ILE A 142 9.72 -8.19 1.83
CA ILE A 142 8.89 -8.01 3.01
C ILE A 142 9.71 -7.47 4.19
N PHE A 143 10.92 -7.97 4.41
CA PHE A 143 11.70 -7.60 5.59
C PHE A 143 12.74 -6.50 5.39
N ALA A 144 13.16 -6.21 4.15
CA ALA A 144 14.20 -5.20 3.88
C ALA A 144 13.69 -4.01 3.05
N SER A 145 12.52 -4.10 2.41
CA SER A 145 11.95 -2.96 1.69
C SER A 145 11.46 -1.90 2.67
N SER A 146 11.87 -0.66 2.44
CA SER A 146 11.45 0.52 3.21
C SER A 146 10.16 1.16 2.68
N GLN A 147 9.56 0.60 1.63
CA GLN A 147 8.41 1.17 0.94
C GLN A 147 7.19 0.24 0.99
N TRP A 148 6.03 0.83 1.26
CA TRP A 148 4.73 0.15 1.14
C TRP A 148 3.92 0.79 0.01
N SER A 149 3.89 0.13 -1.15
CA SER A 149 3.20 0.60 -2.35
C SER A 149 2.66 -0.60 -3.16
N PRO A 150 1.65 -1.33 -2.62
CA PRO A 150 1.13 -2.56 -3.22
C PRO A 150 0.39 -2.34 -4.54
N THR A 151 -0.04 -1.11 -4.81
CA THR A 151 -0.74 -0.70 -6.04
C THR A 151 0.20 -0.14 -7.10
N TYR A 152 1.51 -0.11 -6.85
CA TYR A 152 2.46 0.44 -7.83
C TYR A 152 2.70 -0.55 -8.96
N GLU A 153 2.53 -0.08 -10.20
CA GLU A 153 2.81 -0.84 -11.40
C GLU A 153 4.15 -0.40 -12.03
N PRO A 154 4.87 -1.30 -12.72
CA PRO A 154 4.53 -2.70 -13.00
C PRO A 154 4.95 -3.69 -11.89
N VAL A 155 5.73 -3.22 -10.91
CA VAL A 155 6.23 -4.04 -9.80
C VAL A 155 5.85 -3.38 -8.48
N PRO A 156 4.97 -4.00 -7.67
CA PRO A 156 4.57 -3.45 -6.38
C PRO A 156 5.69 -3.56 -5.35
N SER A 157 5.66 -2.72 -4.32
CA SER A 157 6.54 -2.84 -3.15
C SER A 157 5.72 -3.15 -1.90
N VAL A 158 6.14 -4.14 -1.12
CA VAL A 158 5.34 -4.69 0.00
C VAL A 158 6.16 -4.82 1.28
N GLY A 159 6.96 -3.80 1.60
CA GLY A 159 7.77 -3.77 2.82
C GLY A 159 6.94 -3.73 4.10
N PHE A 160 7.24 -4.62 5.04
CA PHE A 160 6.59 -4.69 6.36
C PHE A 160 7.09 -3.63 7.33
N LEU A 161 8.39 -3.27 7.24
CA LEU A 161 9.03 -2.29 8.12
C LEU A 161 8.28 -0.94 8.22
N PRO A 162 7.88 -0.26 7.13
CA PRO A 162 7.16 1.00 7.23
C PRO A 162 5.81 0.85 7.93
N LEU A 163 5.13 -0.30 7.81
CA LEU A 163 3.86 -0.56 8.50
C LEU A 163 4.07 -0.70 10.01
N LEU A 164 5.08 -1.49 10.40
CA LEU A 164 5.44 -1.69 11.79
C LEU A 164 5.90 -0.38 12.44
N LEU A 165 6.86 0.30 11.82
CA LEU A 165 7.41 1.55 12.33
C LEU A 165 6.36 2.65 12.35
N GLY A 166 5.55 2.81 11.30
CA GLY A 166 4.44 3.77 11.27
C GLY A 166 3.45 3.54 12.41
N SER A 167 3.07 2.27 12.65
CA SER A 167 2.16 1.92 13.76
C SER A 167 2.77 2.22 15.13
N LEU A 168 4.04 1.88 15.33
CA LEU A 168 4.75 2.18 16.57
C LEU A 168 4.88 3.69 16.79
N TRP A 169 5.26 4.44 15.76
CA TRP A 169 5.47 5.89 15.85
C TRP A 169 4.17 6.61 16.19
N VAL A 170 3.08 6.29 15.49
CA VAL A 170 1.75 6.87 15.75
C VAL A 170 1.26 6.48 17.14
N SER A 171 1.47 5.23 17.57
CA SER A 171 1.05 4.76 18.89
C SER A 171 1.82 5.44 20.02
N ILE A 172 3.15 5.53 19.92
CA ILE A 172 4.01 6.12 20.96
C ILE A 172 3.71 7.61 21.09
N ILE A 173 3.67 8.35 19.97
CA ILE A 173 3.38 9.79 20.00
C ILE A 173 1.95 10.03 20.45
N GLY A 174 1.00 9.22 19.97
CA GLY A 174 -0.38 9.26 20.41
C GLY A 174 -0.48 9.09 21.92
N LEU A 175 0.17 8.08 22.50
CA LEU A 175 0.19 7.88 23.95
C LEU A 175 0.84 9.05 24.68
N LEU A 176 2.01 9.51 24.21
CA LEU A 176 2.76 10.59 24.85
C LEU A 176 1.96 11.90 24.90
N VAL A 177 1.11 12.16 23.90
CA VAL A 177 0.27 13.37 23.85
C VAL A 177 -1.08 13.14 24.56
N VAL A 178 -1.80 12.08 24.22
CA VAL A 178 -3.18 11.85 24.67
C VAL A 178 -3.25 11.46 26.14
N VAL A 179 -2.30 10.66 26.65
CA VAL A 179 -2.32 10.20 28.05
C VAL A 179 -2.20 11.37 29.04
N PRO A 180 -1.18 12.25 28.98
CA PRO A 180 -1.08 13.35 29.93
C PRO A 180 -2.24 14.34 29.79
N LEU A 181 -2.70 14.64 28.57
CA LEU A 181 -3.86 15.50 28.35
C LEU A 181 -5.14 14.90 28.93
N GLY A 182 -5.36 13.61 28.73
CA GLY A 182 -6.52 12.89 29.26
C GLY A 182 -6.54 12.87 30.79
N ILE A 183 -5.39 12.62 31.42
CA ILE A 183 -5.25 12.66 32.88
C ILE A 183 -5.46 14.09 33.39
N ALA A 184 -4.83 15.09 32.78
CA ALA A 184 -5.00 16.49 33.18
C ALA A 184 -6.46 16.95 33.06
N MET A 185 -7.15 16.57 31.98
CA MET A 185 -8.57 16.86 31.79
C MET A 185 -9.44 16.16 32.84
N ALA A 186 -9.16 14.89 33.15
CA ALA A 186 -9.89 14.15 34.18
C ALA A 186 -9.75 14.80 35.57
N VAL A 187 -8.52 15.17 35.95
CA VAL A 187 -8.25 15.87 37.22
C VAL A 187 -8.97 17.23 37.23
N TYR A 188 -8.91 18.00 36.14
CA TYR A 188 -9.60 19.28 36.05
C TYR A 188 -11.11 19.17 36.25
N VAL A 189 -11.74 18.20 35.57
CA VAL A 189 -13.19 17.97 35.64
C VAL A 189 -13.63 17.57 37.05
N VAL A 190 -12.82 16.80 37.77
CA VAL A 190 -13.14 16.33 39.12
C VAL A 190 -12.90 17.40 40.19
N GLU A 191 -11.74 18.06 40.14
CA GLU A 191 -11.28 18.91 41.24
C GLU A 191 -11.63 20.39 41.06
N PHE A 192 -11.58 20.90 39.82
CA PHE A 192 -11.61 22.34 39.56
C PHE A 192 -12.89 22.82 38.86
N LEU A 193 -13.69 21.91 38.29
CA LEU A 193 -14.82 22.29 37.47
C LEU A 193 -16.02 22.78 38.32
N PRO A 194 -16.54 23.99 38.07
CA PRO A 194 -17.73 24.49 38.77
C PRO A 194 -18.95 23.59 38.52
N LYS A 195 -19.74 23.33 39.57
CA LYS A 195 -20.93 22.45 39.50
C LYS A 195 -21.92 22.79 38.37
N ARG A 196 -22.02 24.08 37.98
CA ARG A 196 -22.90 24.54 36.89
C ARG A 196 -22.43 24.10 35.50
N LEU A 197 -21.13 23.87 35.30
CA LEU A 197 -20.53 23.48 34.02
C LEU A 197 -20.36 21.97 33.87
N TYR A 198 -20.44 21.22 34.97
CA TYR A 198 -20.31 19.76 34.94
C TYR A 198 -21.33 19.08 34.02
N TYR A 199 -22.62 19.40 34.16
CA TYR A 199 -23.68 18.73 33.40
C TYR A 199 -23.60 19.02 31.88
N PRO A 200 -23.41 20.28 31.42
CA PRO A 200 -23.18 20.55 30.00
C PRO A 200 -21.97 19.81 29.42
N ILE A 201 -20.84 19.80 30.12
CA ILE A 201 -19.61 19.12 29.65
C ILE A 201 -19.81 17.60 29.59
N LYS A 202 -20.49 17.02 30.58
CA LYS A 202 -20.82 15.59 30.59
C LYS A 202 -21.67 15.21 29.37
N ILE A 203 -22.71 15.99 29.06
CA ILE A 203 -23.54 15.76 27.86
C ILE A 203 -22.68 15.83 26.60
N LEU A 204 -21.84 16.85 26.45
CA LEU A 204 -20.99 17.00 25.28
C LEU A 204 -20.04 15.80 25.12
N TRP A 205 -19.45 15.31 26.21
CA TRP A 205 -18.59 14.12 26.19
C TRP A 205 -19.37 12.87 25.74
N GLU A 206 -20.55 12.63 26.31
CA GLU A 206 -21.40 11.49 25.94
C GLU A 206 -21.78 11.53 24.45
N LEU A 207 -22.08 12.72 23.93
CA LEU A 207 -22.33 12.91 22.49
C LEU A 207 -21.10 12.63 21.64
N MET A 208 -19.92 13.09 22.07
CA MET A 208 -18.65 12.80 21.38
C MET A 208 -18.29 11.31 21.41
N ALA A 209 -18.51 10.64 22.53
CA ALA A 209 -18.31 9.20 22.67
C ALA A 209 -19.32 8.38 21.85
N GLY A 210 -20.48 8.95 21.55
CA GLY A 210 -21.48 8.36 20.66
C GLY A 210 -21.14 8.45 19.17
N LEU A 211 -20.12 9.23 18.78
CA LEU A 211 -19.71 9.30 17.38
C LEU A 211 -19.08 7.96 16.92
N PRO A 212 -19.48 7.43 15.76
CA PRO A 212 -18.80 6.28 15.18
C PRO A 212 -17.33 6.62 14.88
N SER A 213 -16.42 5.74 15.25
CA SER A 213 -14.97 5.95 15.03
C SER A 213 -14.61 6.21 13.56
N VAL A 214 -15.35 5.60 12.63
CA VAL A 214 -15.18 5.81 11.18
C VAL A 214 -15.45 7.26 10.77
N VAL A 215 -16.41 7.93 11.40
CA VAL A 215 -16.75 9.33 11.08
C VAL A 215 -15.61 10.26 11.50
N VAL A 216 -15.06 10.04 12.71
CA VAL A 216 -13.93 10.83 13.23
C VAL A 216 -12.68 10.61 12.38
N GLY A 217 -12.40 9.35 12.00
CA GLY A 217 -11.28 9.01 11.12
C GLY A 217 -11.40 9.63 9.73
N PHE A 218 -12.59 9.57 9.13
CA PHE A 218 -12.86 10.20 7.83
C PHE A 218 -12.75 11.72 7.89
N TRP A 219 -13.26 12.35 8.95
CA TRP A 219 -13.08 13.80 9.17
C TRP A 219 -11.60 14.17 9.24
N GLY A 220 -10.79 13.39 9.97
CA GLY A 220 -9.33 13.57 10.01
C GLY A 220 -8.69 13.49 8.61
N LEU A 221 -9.10 12.53 7.79
CA LEU A 221 -8.62 12.38 6.41
C LEU A 221 -9.01 13.57 5.52
N VAL A 222 -10.25 14.07 5.62
CA VAL A 222 -10.75 15.11 4.71
C VAL A 222 -10.37 16.53 5.15
N VAL A 223 -10.20 16.75 6.46
CA VAL A 223 -9.96 18.10 7.01
C VAL A 223 -8.53 18.25 7.50
N VAL A 224 -8.06 17.35 8.36
CA VAL A 224 -6.75 17.47 9.01
C VAL A 224 -5.62 17.23 8.02
N VAL A 225 -5.70 16.17 7.20
CA VAL A 225 -4.63 15.85 6.23
C VAL A 225 -4.39 17.00 5.22
N PRO A 226 -5.40 17.56 4.54
CA PRO A 226 -5.17 18.67 3.61
C PRO A 226 -4.77 19.98 4.30
N TRP A 227 -5.07 20.13 5.59
CA TRP A 227 -4.60 21.29 6.37
C TRP A 227 -3.10 21.16 6.66
N VAL A 228 -2.65 19.99 7.14
CA VAL A 228 -1.22 19.73 7.40
C VAL A 228 -0.40 19.89 6.12
N GLN A 229 -0.85 19.32 4.99
CA GLN A 229 -0.18 19.44 3.67
C GLN A 229 -0.05 20.87 3.15
N ARG A 230 -0.88 21.81 3.63
CA ARG A 230 -0.80 23.23 3.26
C ARG A 230 0.03 24.04 4.24
N ALA A 231 0.07 23.62 5.50
CA ALA A 231 0.77 24.33 6.57
C ALA A 231 2.27 24.02 6.63
N PHE A 232 2.68 22.83 6.16
CA PHE A 232 4.05 22.33 6.15
C PHE A 232 4.39 21.78 4.76
#